data_AF-A0A1F6TWF9-F1
#
_entry.id   AF-A0A1F6TWF9-F1
#
_cell.length_a   1.000
_cell.length_b   1.000
_cell.length_c   1.000
_cell.angle_alpha   90.00
_cell.angle_beta   90.00
_cell.angle_gamma   90.00
#
_symmetry.space_group_name_H-M   'P 1'
#
loop_
_entity.id
_entity.type
_entity.pdbx_description
1 polymer ?
#
loop_
_entity_poly.entity_id
_entity_poly.type
_entity_poly.pdbx_seq_one_letter_code
_entity_poly.pdbx_strand_id
1 'polypeptide(L)'
;MSDDKTSPLQSKEYQILKAMKLVLTDIVKDTATQPGLKHPLSERTIEGIRQCLKLISARERELIEDAGKTMDMRPYYADEPKKNVVVPISRIGRGKKDSEKK
;
A
#
# COMPACT_ATOMS: atom_id res chain seq x y z
N MET A 1 -5.77 -3.87 -31.45
CA MET A 1 -5.95 -4.93 -30.44
C MET A 1 -5.61 -4.30 -29.12
N SER A 2 -6.63 -3.83 -28.40
CA SER A 2 -6.48 -3.06 -27.16
C SER A 2 -6.14 -4.01 -26.02
N ASP A 3 -4.98 -3.82 -25.40
CA ASP A 3 -4.55 -4.57 -24.23
C ASP A 3 -5.54 -4.36 -23.08
N ASP A 4 -6.45 -5.31 -22.92
CA ASP A 4 -7.38 -5.45 -21.79
C ASP A 4 -6.62 -5.95 -20.56
N LYS A 5 -5.58 -5.22 -20.14
CA LYS A 5 -4.96 -5.43 -18.82
C LYS A 5 -5.90 -4.86 -17.78
N THR A 6 -6.86 -5.68 -17.37
CA THR A 6 -7.68 -5.47 -16.18
C THR A 6 -6.74 -5.04 -15.06
N SER A 7 -6.90 -3.80 -14.56
CA SER A 7 -5.99 -3.28 -13.54
C SER A 7 -5.87 -4.29 -12.38
N PRO A 8 -4.67 -4.62 -11.85
CA PRO A 8 -4.54 -5.68 -10.84
C PRO A 8 -5.37 -5.44 -9.56
N LEU A 9 -5.67 -4.17 -9.28
CA LEU A 9 -6.57 -3.74 -8.20
C LEU A 9 -8.07 -4.02 -8.46
N GLN A 10 -8.44 -4.32 -9.71
CA GLN A 10 -9.77 -4.79 -10.11
C GLN A 10 -9.78 -6.30 -10.39
N SER A 11 -8.65 -6.99 -10.17
CA SER A 11 -8.59 -8.44 -10.27
C SER A 11 -9.50 -9.10 -9.23
N LYS A 12 -10.13 -10.22 -9.61
CA LYS A 12 -10.93 -11.05 -8.70
C LYS A 12 -10.13 -11.47 -7.47
N GLU A 13 -8.83 -11.72 -7.64
CA GLU A 13 -7.93 -12.07 -6.55
C GLU A 13 -7.84 -10.97 -5.49
N TYR A 14 -7.63 -9.71 -5.92
CA TYR A 14 -7.56 -8.57 -5.02
C TYR A 14 -8.88 -8.36 -4.25
N GLN A 15 -10.03 -8.57 -4.92
CA GLN A 15 -11.34 -8.49 -4.27
C GLN A 15 -11.53 -9.57 -3.19
N ILE A 16 -11.09 -10.80 -3.48
CA ILE A 16 -11.15 -11.93 -2.52
C ILE A 16 -10.26 -11.63 -1.31
N LEU A 17 -9.01 -11.21 -1.54
CA LEU A 17 -8.06 -10.87 -0.46
C LEU A 17 -8.61 -9.75 0.43
N LYS A 18 -9.18 -8.71 -0.19
CA LYS A 18 -9.82 -7.61 0.54
C LYS A 18 -10.99 -8.09 1.38
N ALA A 19 -11.87 -8.92 0.83
CA ALA A 19 -13.02 -9.46 1.57
C ALA A 19 -12.56 -10.33 2.74
N MET A 20 -11.61 -11.24 2.53
CA MET A 20 -11.05 -12.09 3.60
C MET A 20 -10.40 -11.26 4.70
N LYS A 21 -9.62 -10.25 4.35
CA LYS A 21 -8.96 -9.35 5.31
C LYS A 21 -9.97 -8.63 6.19
N LEU A 22 -11.04 -8.10 5.60
CA LEU A 22 -12.10 -7.40 6.32
C LEU A 22 -12.78 -8.34 7.32
N VAL A 23 -13.22 -9.52 6.86
CA VAL A 23 -13.90 -10.50 7.71
C VAL A 23 -13.00 -10.94 8.87
N LEU A 24 -11.73 -11.25 8.61
CA LEU A 24 -10.79 -11.61 9.68
C LEU A 24 -10.58 -10.47 10.69
N THR A 25 -10.53 -9.23 10.21
CA THR A 25 -10.38 -8.05 11.07
C THR A 25 -11.62 -7.84 11.93
N ASP A 26 -12.82 -8.05 11.38
CA ASP A 26 -14.07 -7.91 12.13
C ASP A 26 -14.21 -9.02 13.19
N ILE A 27 -13.83 -10.27 12.87
CA ILE A 27 -13.73 -11.34 13.87
C ILE A 27 -12.77 -10.94 15.01
N VAL A 28 -11.61 -10.35 14.69
CA VAL A 28 -10.65 -9.90 15.71
C VAL A 28 -11.25 -8.80 16.59
N LYS A 29 -12.02 -7.86 16.02
CA LYS A 29 -12.70 -6.82 16.81
C LYS A 29 -13.78 -7.41 17.72
N ASP A 30 -14.61 -8.31 17.19
CA ASP A 30 -15.72 -8.93 17.93
C ASP A 30 -15.23 -9.84 19.07
N THR A 31 -14.04 -10.43 18.89
CA THR A 31 -13.42 -11.32 19.88
C THR A 31 -12.45 -10.62 20.82
N ALA A 32 -12.16 -9.34 20.62
CA ALA A 32 -11.24 -8.59 21.45
C ALA A 32 -11.79 -8.46 22.88
N THR A 33 -11.09 -9.08 23.83
CA THR A 33 -11.42 -9.01 25.26
C THR A 33 -10.56 -7.99 26.00
N GLN A 34 -11.10 -7.43 27.10
CA GLN A 34 -10.30 -6.59 27.98
C GLN A 34 -9.14 -7.39 28.62
N PRO A 35 -8.01 -6.75 28.95
CA PRO A 35 -6.91 -7.40 29.65
C PRO A 35 -7.39 -8.05 30.95
N GLY A 36 -7.00 -9.30 31.18
CA GLY A 36 -7.40 -10.08 32.36
C GLY A 36 -8.65 -10.95 32.17
N LEU A 37 -9.40 -10.77 31.08
CA LEU A 37 -10.46 -11.70 30.67
C LEU A 37 -9.90 -12.75 29.69
N LYS A 38 -10.44 -13.97 29.78
CA LYS A 38 -10.06 -15.06 28.87
C LYS A 38 -10.60 -14.76 27.47
N HIS A 39 -9.72 -14.76 26.48
CA HIS A 39 -10.09 -14.59 25.08
C HIS A 39 -10.98 -15.77 24.60
N PRO A 40 -12.04 -15.53 23.80
CA PRO A 40 -12.96 -16.58 23.36
C PRO A 40 -12.32 -17.55 22.36
N LEU A 41 -11.32 -17.09 21.58
CA LEU A 41 -10.55 -17.94 20.67
C LEU A 41 -9.32 -18.53 21.35
N SER A 42 -8.94 -19.73 20.94
CA SER A 42 -7.69 -20.36 21.40
C SER A 42 -6.45 -19.63 20.86
N GLU A 43 -5.33 -19.70 21.58
CA GLU A 43 -4.05 -19.13 21.14
C GLU A 43 -3.63 -19.61 19.74
N ARG A 44 -3.88 -20.90 19.44
CA ARG A 44 -3.62 -21.48 18.12
C ARG A 44 -4.43 -20.77 17.03
N THR A 45 -5.71 -20.49 17.30
CA THR A 45 -6.58 -19.77 16.35
C THR A 45 -6.10 -18.34 16.16
N ILE A 46 -5.74 -17.65 17.23
CA ILE A 46 -5.24 -16.27 17.16
C ILE A 46 -3.96 -16.21 16.33
N GLU A 47 -3.02 -17.13 16.56
CA GLU A 47 -1.79 -17.21 15.76
C GLU A 47 -2.09 -17.53 14.29
N GLY A 48 -3.03 -18.44 14.02
CA GLY A 48 -3.49 -18.74 12.67
C GLY A 48 -4.02 -17.50 11.94
N ILE A 49 -4.84 -16.67 12.62
CA ILE A 49 -5.35 -15.42 12.06
C ILE A 49 -4.20 -14.44 11.76
N ARG A 50 -3.23 -14.29 12.68
CA ARG A 50 -2.06 -13.42 12.46
C ARG A 50 -1.25 -13.84 11.24
N GLN A 51 -0.98 -15.14 11.10
CA GLN A 51 -0.23 -15.67 9.96
C GLN A 51 -1.00 -15.51 8.65
N CYS A 52 -2.30 -15.75 8.66
CA CYS A 52 -3.15 -15.53 7.49
C CYS A 52 -3.15 -14.05 7.05
N LEU A 53 -3.29 -13.10 7.99
CA LEU A 53 -3.22 -11.67 7.68
C LEU A 53 -1.85 -11.23 7.13
N LYS A 54 -0.75 -11.84 7.60
CA LYS A 54 0.60 -11.62 7.04
C LYS A 54 0.67 -12.07 5.58
N LEU A 55 0.18 -13.27 5.26
CA LEU A 55 0.17 -13.81 3.90
C LEU A 55 -0.69 -12.96 2.97
N ILE A 56 -1.88 -12.56 3.41
CA ILE A 56 -2.76 -11.66 2.65
C ILE A 56 -2.03 -10.34 2.35
N SER A 57 -1.40 -9.74 3.36
CA SER A 57 -0.71 -8.45 3.19
C SER A 57 0.50 -8.55 2.24
N ALA A 58 1.25 -9.66 2.30
CA ALA A 58 2.35 -9.92 1.37
C ALA A 58 1.84 -10.00 -0.07
N ARG A 59 0.73 -10.73 -0.28
CA ARG A 59 0.15 -10.90 -1.62
C ARG A 59 -0.49 -9.62 -2.15
N GLU A 60 -1.18 -8.85 -1.30
CA GLU A 60 -1.70 -7.54 -1.68
C GLU A 60 -0.59 -6.60 -2.17
N ARG A 61 0.59 -6.64 -1.52
CA ARG A 61 1.75 -5.84 -1.93
C ARG A 61 2.27 -6.26 -3.31
N GLU A 62 2.43 -7.56 -3.55
CA GLU A 62 2.86 -8.08 -4.87
C GLU A 62 1.91 -7.61 -5.98
N LEU A 63 0.59 -7.71 -5.77
CA LEU A 63 -0.40 -7.25 -6.75
C LEU A 63 -0.35 -5.74 -7.01
N ILE A 64 0.02 -4.94 -6.01
CA ILE A 64 0.18 -3.48 -6.13
C ILE A 64 1.45 -3.14 -6.91
N GLU A 65 2.56 -3.81 -6.59
CA GLU A 65 3.85 -3.67 -7.29
C GLU A 65 3.71 -4.05 -8.77
N ASP A 66 3.04 -5.17 -9.06
CA ASP A 66 2.72 -5.63 -10.43
C ASP A 66 1.85 -4.62 -11.20
N ALA A 67 1.01 -3.85 -10.50
CA ALA A 67 0.20 -2.78 -11.09
C ALA A 67 1.01 -1.52 -11.44
N GLY A 68 2.32 -1.50 -11.16
CA GLY A 68 3.16 -0.32 -11.29
C GLY A 68 2.76 0.81 -10.34
N LYS A 69 2.03 0.49 -9.26
CA LYS A 69 1.63 1.45 -8.23
C LYS A 69 2.53 1.26 -7.03
N THR A 70 2.97 2.35 -6.43
CA THR A 70 3.66 2.34 -5.15
C THR A 70 2.61 2.38 -4.03
N MET A 71 2.91 1.77 -2.87
CA MET A 71 2.07 1.88 -1.66
C MET A 71 2.17 3.27 -1.00
N ASP A 72 2.18 4.36 -1.79
CA ASP A 72 2.43 5.73 -1.34
C ASP A 72 1.21 6.41 -0.70
N MET A 73 0.21 5.62 -0.26
CA MET A 73 -0.95 6.10 0.49
C MET A 73 -0.62 6.34 1.97
N ARG A 74 0.65 6.57 2.31
CA ARG A 74 1.05 6.91 3.67
C ARG A 74 0.53 8.33 3.95
N PRO A 75 -0.24 8.55 5.03
CA PRO A 75 -0.69 9.90 5.38
C PRO A 75 0.50 10.82 5.59
N TYR A 76 0.41 12.04 5.07
CA TYR A 76 1.40 13.10 5.23
C TYR A 76 0.83 14.16 6.18
N TYR A 77 1.69 14.81 6.96
CA TYR A 77 1.27 15.98 7.73
C TYR A 77 1.05 17.16 6.78
N ALA A 78 0.10 18.04 7.10
CA ALA A 78 -0.20 19.22 6.27
C ALA A 78 1.03 20.14 6.10
N ASP A 79 1.90 20.17 7.11
CA ASP A 79 3.10 21.00 7.14
C ASP A 79 4.35 20.28 6.59
N GLU A 80 4.22 19.03 6.14
CA GLU A 80 5.36 18.25 5.65
C GLU A 80 5.85 18.81 4.29
N PRO A 81 7.14 19.20 4.17
CA PRO A 81 7.67 19.70 2.91
C PRO A 81 7.71 18.58 1.87
N LYS A 82 7.01 18.77 0.74
CA LYS A 82 7.00 17.80 -0.37
C LYS A 82 8.42 17.62 -0.91
N LYS A 83 8.91 16.38 -0.94
CA LYS A 83 10.26 16.04 -1.47
C LYS A 83 10.46 16.43 -2.93
N ASN A 84 9.39 16.51 -3.72
CA ASN A 84 9.46 16.80 -5.15
C ASN A 84 8.88 18.20 -5.42
N VAL A 85 9.76 19.13 -5.79
CA VAL A 85 9.37 20.46 -6.29
C VAL A 85 9.22 20.36 -7.80
N VAL A 86 7.97 20.42 -8.30
CA VAL A 86 7.70 20.48 -9.74
C VAL A 86 8.07 21.89 -10.23
N VAL A 87 9.18 21.99 -10.97
CA VAL A 87 9.55 23.23 -11.66
C VAL A 87 9.10 23.18 -13.13
N PRO A 88 8.37 24.20 -13.62
CA PRO A 88 7.99 24.25 -15.03
C PRO A 88 9.23 24.40 -15.90
N ILE A 89 9.33 23.56 -16.94
CA ILE A 89 10.45 23.51 -17.90
C ILE A 89 10.71 24.86 -18.57
N SER A 90 9.71 25.74 -18.66
CA SER A 90 9.84 27.10 -19.20
C SER A 90 10.80 28.00 -18.42
N ARG A 91 11.15 27.67 -17.16
CA ARG A 91 12.13 28.43 -16.35
C ARG A 91 13.57 27.92 -16.46
N ILE A 92 13.80 26.81 -17.14
CA ILE A 92 15.15 26.26 -17.33
C ILE A 92 15.74 26.92 -18.58
N GLY A 93 16.41 28.06 -18.39
CA GLY A 93 17.22 28.67 -19.44
C GLY A 93 18.35 27.74 -19.85
N ARG A 94 18.56 27.52 -21.16
CA ARG A 94 19.74 26.81 -21.67
C ARG A 94 20.99 27.58 -21.23
N GLY A 95 21.79 26.99 -20.34
CA GLY A 95 23.05 27.57 -19.89
C GLY A 95 23.94 27.90 -21.09
N LYS A 96 24.39 29.15 -21.20
CA LYS A 96 25.40 29.55 -22.18
C LYS A 96 26.69 28.81 -21.85
N LYS A 97 27.25 28.15 -22.85
CA LYS A 97 28.57 27.50 -22.80
C LYS A 97 29.61 28.61 -22.80
N ASP A 98 30.29 28.84 -21.68
CA ASP A 98 31.36 29.82 -21.60
C ASP A 98 32.52 29.38 -22.51
N SER A 99 32.73 30.17 -23.56
CA SER A 99 33.92 30.11 -24.42
C SER A 99 35.09 30.74 -23.67
N GLU A 100 36.09 29.92 -23.32
CA GLU A 100 37.41 30.36 -22.84
C GLU A 100 37.98 31.43 -23.78
N LYS A 101 38.25 32.62 -23.24
CA LYS A 101 39.05 33.65 -23.90
C LYS A 101 40.52 33.46 -23.50
N LYS A 102 41.33 33.29 -24.54
CA LYS A 102 42.79 33.25 -24.59
C LYS A 102 43.41 34.59 -24.22
#